data_AF-A0A2N2YUD6-F1
#
_entry.id   AF-A0A2N2YUD6-F1
#
_cell.length_a   1.000
_cell.length_b   1.000
_cell.length_c   1.000
_cell.angle_alpha   90.00
_cell.angle_beta   90.00
_cell.angle_gamma   90.00
#
_symmetry.space_group_name_H-M   'P 1'
#
loop_
_entity.id
_entity.type
_entity.pdbx_description
1 polymer ?
#
loop_
_entity_poly.entity_id
_entity_poly.type
_entity_poly.pdbx_seq_one_letter_code
_entity_poly.pdbx_strand_id
1 'polypeptide(L)'
;MSEELARLAAQQEAIRRMIQNYQQEILNKDGNASKQLNDAIEKMEQTEKDLVNKRLTQEMINRQKEILVRLLEAEKAQQERGYEKKRKSNEAKNEFYSNPKGFFEYKNIKDGEEELLKTIPPTLKPYYKSKVNKYFYNFE
;
A
#
# COMPACT_ATOMS: atom_id res chain seq x y z
N MET A 1 49.97 21.18 -1.32
CA MET A 1 48.74 22.02 -1.32
C MET A 1 47.89 21.89 -2.57
N SER A 2 48.27 22.40 -3.76
CA SER A 2 47.36 22.34 -4.93
C SER A 2 47.22 20.94 -5.54
N GLU A 3 48.31 20.18 -5.58
CA GLU A 3 48.32 18.80 -6.10
C GLU A 3 47.49 17.84 -5.23
N GLU A 4 47.58 17.99 -3.89
CA GLU A 4 46.80 17.20 -2.94
C GLU A 4 45.30 17.46 -3.08
N LEU A 5 44.89 18.74 -3.23
CA LEU A 5 43.49 19.09 -3.44
C LEU A 5 42.96 18.59 -4.80
N ALA A 6 43.77 18.66 -5.85
CA ALA A 6 43.42 18.10 -7.15
C ALA A 6 43.25 16.57 -7.08
N ARG A 7 44.15 15.89 -6.34
CA ARG A 7 44.06 14.45 -6.09
C ARG A 7 42.81 14.08 -5.29
N LEU A 8 42.46 14.86 -4.27
CA LEU A 8 41.23 14.68 -3.50
C LEU A 8 39.98 14.89 -4.37
N ALA A 9 39.94 15.93 -5.21
CA ALA A 9 38.83 16.15 -6.13
C ALA A 9 38.67 14.97 -7.11
N ALA A 10 39.77 14.44 -7.65
CA ALA A 10 39.73 13.26 -8.51
C ALA A 10 39.22 12.00 -7.78
N GLN A 11 39.60 11.82 -6.51
CA GLN A 11 39.07 10.73 -5.68
C GLN A 11 37.57 10.89 -5.43
N GLN A 12 37.12 12.11 -5.12
CA GLN A 12 35.71 12.42 -4.92
C GLN A 12 34.90 12.14 -6.19
N GLU A 13 35.41 12.53 -7.35
CA GLU A 13 34.79 12.26 -8.65
C GLU A 13 34.69 10.75 -8.92
N ALA A 14 35.76 10.00 -8.63
CA ALA A 14 35.74 8.55 -8.78
C ALA A 14 34.65 7.91 -7.90
N ILE A 15 34.51 8.36 -6.65
CA ILE A 15 33.44 7.91 -5.75
C ILE A 15 32.06 8.26 -6.30
N ARG A 16 31.86 9.49 -6.78
CA ARG A 16 30.60 9.93 -7.37
C ARG A 16 30.21 9.07 -8.57
N ARG A 17 31.16 8.77 -9.47
CA ARG A 17 30.94 7.88 -10.62
C ARG A 17 30.56 6.46 -10.20
N MET A 18 31.22 5.91 -9.18
CA MET A 18 30.85 4.58 -8.65
C MET A 18 29.41 4.56 -8.11
N ILE A 19 28.99 5.61 -7.40
CA ILE A 19 27.64 5.72 -6.87
C ILE A 19 26.61 5.92 -8.00
N GLN A 20 26.94 6.70 -9.03
CA GLN A 20 26.09 6.85 -10.22
C GLN A 20 25.90 5.50 -10.94
N ASN A 21 26.96 4.73 -11.13
CA ASN A 21 26.87 3.39 -11.72
C ASN A 21 26.00 2.46 -10.87
N TYR A 22 26.21 2.46 -9.55
CA TYR A 22 25.41 1.68 -8.61
C TYR A 22 23.92 2.07 -8.65
N GLN A 23 23.62 3.38 -8.75
CA GLN A 23 22.25 3.86 -8.90
C GLN A 23 21.61 3.40 -10.21
N GLN A 24 22.36 3.42 -11.32
CA GLN A 24 21.90 2.89 -12.60
C GLN A 24 21.61 1.39 -12.52
N GLU A 25 22.44 0.61 -11.82
CA GLU A 25 22.18 -0.82 -11.58
C GLU A 25 20.88 -1.05 -10.79
N ILE A 26 20.62 -0.25 -9.75
CA ILE A 26 19.36 -0.31 -8.98
C ILE A 26 18.17 0.03 -9.88
N LEU A 27 18.30 1.08 -10.69
CA LEU A 27 17.25 1.52 -11.60
C LEU A 27 16.91 0.43 -12.63
N ASN A 28 17.92 -0.23 -13.19
CA ASN A 28 17.75 -1.33 -14.15
C ASN A 28 17.10 -2.58 -13.53
N LYS A 29 17.35 -2.86 -12.25
CA LYS A 29 16.83 -4.04 -11.56
C LYS A 29 15.40 -3.88 -11.04
N ASP A 30 15.09 -2.74 -10.42
CA ASP A 30 13.85 -2.54 -9.68
C ASP A 30 13.00 -1.36 -10.20
N GLY A 31 13.45 -0.64 -11.25
CA GLY A 31 12.70 0.44 -11.90
C GLY A 31 12.58 1.75 -11.11
N ASN A 32 13.07 1.80 -9.87
CA ASN A 32 12.95 2.94 -8.96
C ASN A 32 14.31 3.55 -8.60
N ALA A 33 14.55 4.79 -9.05
CA ALA A 33 15.70 5.59 -8.64
C ALA A 33 15.60 5.92 -7.13
N SER A 34 16.67 5.67 -6.37
CA SER A 34 16.76 6.14 -4.99
C SER A 34 16.98 7.65 -4.98
N LYS A 35 16.01 8.40 -4.45
CA LYS A 35 16.08 9.86 -4.29
C LYS A 35 17.25 10.25 -3.38
N GLN A 36 17.51 9.48 -2.33
CA GLN A 36 18.62 9.71 -1.41
C GLN A 36 19.98 9.62 -2.10
N LEU A 37 20.15 8.70 -3.07
CA LEU A 37 21.37 8.62 -3.87
C LEU A 37 21.54 9.84 -4.80
N ASN A 38 20.46 10.35 -5.40
CA ASN A 38 20.51 11.59 -6.19
C ASN A 38 20.96 12.77 -5.33
N ASP A 39 20.34 12.96 -4.18
CA ASP A 39 20.70 14.04 -3.24
C ASP A 39 22.18 13.96 -2.82
N ALA A 40 22.70 12.74 -2.63
CA ALA A 40 24.11 12.53 -2.30
C ALA A 40 25.02 12.89 -3.48
N ILE A 41 24.70 12.47 -4.71
CA ILE A 41 25.47 12.75 -5.92
C ILE A 41 25.58 14.26 -6.17
N GLU A 42 24.48 15.01 -6.02
CA GLU A 42 24.47 16.47 -6.21
C GLU A 42 25.41 17.17 -5.20
N LYS A 43 25.38 16.73 -3.93
CA LYS A 43 26.26 17.27 -2.88
C LYS A 43 27.73 16.91 -3.09
N MET A 44 28.02 15.73 -3.67
CA MET A 44 29.38 15.35 -4.05
C MET A 44 29.91 16.27 -5.15
N GLU A 45 29.10 16.61 -6.16
CA GLU A 45 29.48 17.53 -7.23
C GLU A 45 29.79 18.95 -6.69
N GLN A 46 29.00 19.44 -5.72
CA GLN A 46 29.30 20.71 -5.05
C GLN A 46 30.63 20.65 -4.28
N THR A 47 30.93 19.53 -3.63
CA THR A 47 32.21 19.33 -2.93
C THR A 47 33.38 19.32 -3.93
N GLU A 48 33.23 18.65 -5.08
CA GLU A 48 34.23 18.66 -6.16
C GLU A 48 34.53 20.09 -6.63
N LYS A 49 33.48 20.90 -6.87
CA LYS A 49 33.62 22.32 -7.26
C LYS A 49 34.35 23.13 -6.21
N ASP A 50 34.05 22.94 -4.94
CA ASP A 50 34.72 23.65 -3.85
C ASP A 50 36.20 23.24 -3.72
N LEU A 51 36.52 21.96 -3.89
CA LEU A 51 37.90 21.45 -3.87
C LEU A 51 38.74 22.00 -5.04
N VAL A 52 38.18 22.02 -6.25
CA VAL A 52 38.85 22.61 -7.44
C VAL A 52 39.11 24.10 -7.25
N ASN A 53 38.18 24.81 -6.61
CA ASN A 53 38.33 26.23 -6.25
C ASN A 53 39.17 26.47 -4.98
N LYS A 54 39.76 25.41 -4.40
CA LYS A 54 40.60 25.45 -3.18
C LYS A 54 39.86 26.02 -1.96
N ARG A 55 38.56 25.80 -1.86
CA ARG A 55 37.70 26.24 -0.76
C ARG A 55 37.46 25.11 0.22
N LEU A 56 38.26 25.06 1.28
CA LEU A 56 37.94 24.25 2.47
C LEU A 56 37.15 25.11 3.46
N THR A 57 35.82 24.94 3.45
CA THR A 57 34.91 25.65 4.35
C THR A 57 34.28 24.71 5.37
N GLN A 58 33.79 25.25 6.48
CA GLN A 58 32.97 24.47 7.42
C GLN A 58 31.72 23.89 6.76
N GLU A 59 31.18 24.59 5.76
CA GLU A 59 30.05 24.14 4.96
C GLU A 59 30.39 22.84 4.22
N MET A 60 31.59 22.73 3.63
CA MET A 60 32.05 21.50 2.96
C MET A 60 32.07 20.31 3.93
N ILE A 61 32.54 20.52 5.17
CA ILE A 61 32.56 19.48 6.21
C ILE A 61 31.13 19.05 6.57
N ASN A 62 30.22 20.01 6.71
CA ASN A 62 28.81 19.71 6.99
C ASN A 62 28.17 18.96 5.82
N ARG A 63 28.48 19.35 4.58
CA ARG A 63 28.01 18.67 3.36
C ARG A 63 28.49 17.22 3.31
N GLN A 64 29.73 16.94 3.71
CA GLN A 64 30.25 15.56 3.83
C GLN A 64 29.48 14.73 4.86
N LYS A 65 29.09 15.31 6.00
CA LYS A 65 28.21 14.64 6.98
C LYS A 65 26.84 14.35 6.37
N GLU A 66 26.26 15.29 5.63
CA GLU A 66 24.98 15.10 4.97
C GLU A 66 25.04 14.02 3.89
N ILE A 67 26.11 13.99 3.09
CA ILE A 67 26.37 12.94 2.10
C ILE A 67 26.38 11.57 2.79
N LEU A 68 27.12 11.44 3.89
CA LEU A 68 27.18 10.20 4.67
C LEU A 68 25.80 9.76 5.15
N VAL A 69 25.00 10.69 5.70
CA VAL A 69 23.63 10.41 6.15
C VAL A 69 22.77 9.91 4.99
N ARG A 70 22.81 10.56 3.83
CA ARG A 70 22.01 10.14 2.65
C ARG A 70 22.44 8.77 2.11
N LEU A 71 23.74 8.46 2.15
CA LEU A 71 24.23 7.13 1.77
C LEU A 71 23.73 6.05 2.73
N LEU A 72 23.75 6.30 4.04
CA LEU A 72 23.23 5.38 5.05
C LEU A 72 21.70 5.19 4.92
N GLU A 73 20.96 6.26 4.65
CA GLU A 73 19.52 6.18 4.36
C GLU A 73 19.23 5.34 3.10
N ALA A 74 20.03 5.53 2.04
CA ALA A 74 19.92 4.76 0.81
C ALA A 74 20.20 3.26 1.04
N GLU A 75 21.23 2.95 1.85
CA GLU A 75 21.56 1.57 2.23
C GLU A 75 20.40 0.94 3.01
N LYS A 76 19.87 1.64 4.02
CA LYS A 76 18.74 1.16 4.82
C LYS A 76 17.50 0.91 3.95
N ALA A 77 17.18 1.83 3.05
CA ALA A 77 16.07 1.66 2.11
C ALA A 77 16.27 0.43 1.20
N GLN A 78 17.50 0.15 0.78
CA GLN A 78 17.82 -1.03 -0.02
C GLN A 78 17.66 -2.32 0.79
N GLN A 79 18.08 -2.33 2.06
CA GLN A 79 17.87 -3.47 2.95
C GLN A 79 16.37 -3.74 3.18
N GLU A 80 15.58 -2.71 3.49
CA GLU A 80 14.13 -2.81 3.71
C GLU A 80 13.40 -3.40 2.49
N ARG A 81 13.76 -2.99 1.27
CA ARG A 81 13.25 -3.58 0.02
C ARG A 81 13.57 -5.08 -0.09
N GLY A 82 14.75 -5.50 0.35
CA GLY A 82 15.14 -6.91 0.41
C GLY A 82 14.26 -7.74 1.36
N TYR A 83 13.75 -7.13 2.43
CA TYR A 83 12.81 -7.78 3.34
C TYR A 83 11.37 -7.79 2.81
N GLU A 84 10.91 -6.78 2.05
CA GLU A 84 9.56 -6.79 1.47
C GLU A 84 9.30 -7.97 0.52
N LYS A 85 10.32 -8.44 -0.21
CA LYS A 85 10.21 -9.62 -1.08
C LYS A 85 10.10 -10.93 -0.27
N LYS A 86 10.37 -10.95 1.04
CA LYS A 86 10.11 -12.12 1.89
C LYS A 86 8.60 -12.23 2.10
N ARG A 87 8.05 -13.39 1.73
CA ARG A 87 6.61 -13.71 1.77
C ARG A 87 5.95 -13.13 3.03
N LYS A 88 5.13 -12.08 2.88
CA LYS A 88 4.25 -11.61 3.96
C LYS A 88 3.23 -12.71 4.23
N SER A 89 3.27 -13.31 5.43
CA SER A 89 2.23 -14.23 5.86
C SER A 89 1.00 -13.40 6.19
N ASN A 90 -0.02 -13.46 5.35
CA ASN A 90 -1.32 -12.87 5.70
C ASN A 90 -1.98 -13.80 6.72
N GLU A 91 -2.30 -13.28 7.90
CA GLU A 91 -3.17 -13.97 8.84
C GLU A 91 -4.54 -14.20 8.19
N ALA A 92 -5.21 -15.30 8.55
CA ALA A 92 -6.55 -15.59 8.04
C ALA A 92 -7.49 -14.43 8.41
N LYS A 93 -8.07 -13.77 7.42
CA LYS A 93 -9.13 -12.80 7.66
C LYS A 93 -10.34 -13.58 8.18
N ASN A 94 -10.67 -13.43 9.46
CA ASN A 94 -11.95 -13.85 10.00
C ASN A 94 -13.05 -12.93 9.45
N GLU A 95 -13.41 -13.12 8.18
CA GLU A 95 -14.58 -12.48 7.60
C GLU A 95 -15.83 -13.12 8.22
N PHE A 96 -16.46 -12.40 9.15
CA PHE A 96 -17.82 -12.74 9.58
C PHE A 96 -18.79 -12.39 8.45
N TYR A 97 -19.26 -13.40 7.73
CA TYR A 97 -20.40 -13.27 6.82
C TYR A 97 -21.67 -13.03 7.65
N SER A 98 -21.89 -11.80 8.11
CA SER A 98 -23.12 -11.42 8.78
C SER A 98 -24.13 -10.88 7.77
N ASN A 99 -24.83 -11.79 7.06
CA ASN A 99 -26.22 -11.59 6.66
C ASN A 99 -26.80 -12.87 6.01
N PRO A 100 -27.54 -13.71 6.76
CA PRO A 100 -28.24 -14.85 6.16
C PRO A 100 -29.50 -14.46 5.38
N LYS A 101 -29.89 -13.17 5.31
CA LYS A 101 -31.11 -12.73 4.58
C LYS A 101 -31.09 -13.06 3.08
N GLY A 102 -29.92 -13.14 2.46
CA GLY A 102 -29.80 -13.55 1.05
C GLY A 102 -30.17 -15.02 0.80
N PHE A 103 -30.21 -15.87 1.84
CA PHE A 103 -30.57 -17.28 1.73
C PHE A 103 -32.05 -17.54 2.03
N PHE A 104 -32.79 -16.56 2.57
CA PHE A 104 -34.17 -16.73 3.03
C PHE A 104 -35.23 -16.21 2.05
N GLU A 105 -34.88 -15.89 0.79
CA GLU A 105 -35.88 -15.49 -0.21
C GLU A 105 -37.00 -16.55 -0.36
N TYR A 106 -36.67 -17.84 -0.23
CA TYR A 106 -37.66 -18.91 -0.26
C TYR A 106 -38.63 -18.89 0.94
N LYS A 107 -38.25 -18.30 2.07
CA LYS A 107 -39.05 -18.29 3.30
C LYS A 107 -40.19 -17.28 3.20
N ASN A 108 -39.89 -16.09 2.64
CA ASN A 108 -40.91 -15.06 2.39
C ASN A 108 -41.99 -15.51 1.39
N ILE A 109 -41.63 -16.33 0.39
CA ILE A 109 -42.60 -16.86 -0.58
C ILE A 109 -43.57 -17.83 0.10
N LYS A 110 -43.05 -18.72 0.96
CA LYS A 110 -43.88 -19.66 1.73
C LYS A 110 -44.84 -18.95 2.70
N ASP A 111 -44.34 -17.94 3.41
CA ASP A 111 -45.15 -17.18 4.36
C ASP A 111 -46.29 -16.43 3.63
N GLY A 112 -46.00 -15.85 2.45
CA GLY A 112 -47.02 -15.20 1.62
C GLY A 112 -48.07 -16.15 1.03
N GLU A 113 -47.69 -17.38 0.68
CA GLU A 113 -48.64 -18.41 0.23
C GLU A 113 -49.59 -18.85 1.36
N GLU A 114 -49.07 -19.02 2.58
CA GLU A 114 -49.90 -19.37 3.74
C GLU A 114 -50.84 -18.24 4.15
N GLU A 115 -50.37 -16.99 4.14
CA GLU A 115 -51.21 -15.82 4.39
C GLU A 115 -52.32 -15.68 3.34
N LEU A 116 -52.02 -15.92 2.06
CA LEU A 116 -53.02 -15.86 0.98
C LEU A 116 -54.16 -16.87 1.22
N LEU A 117 -53.83 -18.09 1.66
CA LEU A 117 -54.83 -19.12 2.02
C LEU A 117 -55.73 -18.70 3.20
N LYS A 118 -55.20 -17.87 4.11
CA LYS A 118 -55.91 -17.35 5.28
C LYS A 118 -56.73 -16.08 4.98
N THR A 119 -56.47 -15.39 3.87
CA THR A 119 -57.23 -14.19 3.49
C THR A 119 -58.55 -14.54 2.80
N ILE A 120 -59.65 -14.05 3.36
CA ILE A 120 -60.99 -14.23 2.77
C ILE A 120 -61.23 -13.08 1.79
N PRO A 121 -61.52 -13.35 0.51
CA PRO A 121 -61.79 -12.30 -0.46
C PRO A 121 -63.03 -11.48 -0.03
N PRO A 122 -62.96 -10.14 -0.08
CA PRO A 122 -64.02 -9.25 0.42
C PRO A 122 -65.32 -9.28 -0.41
N THR A 123 -65.34 -10.01 -1.52
CA THR A 123 -66.49 -10.16 -2.43
C THR A 123 -67.41 -11.34 -2.07
N LEU A 124 -67.09 -12.14 -1.05
CA LEU A 124 -67.85 -13.33 -0.68
C LEU A 124 -69.14 -12.99 0.11
N LYS A 125 -70.29 -13.54 -0.30
CA LYS A 125 -71.56 -13.32 0.42
C LYS A 125 -71.48 -13.81 1.88
N PRO A 126 -72.15 -13.16 2.85
CA PRO A 126 -72.00 -13.44 4.29
C PRO A 126 -72.18 -14.91 4.69
N TYR A 127 -73.11 -15.62 4.04
CA TYR A 127 -73.39 -17.03 4.29
C TYR A 127 -72.20 -17.95 3.99
N TYR A 128 -71.43 -17.67 2.94
CA TYR A 128 -70.27 -18.48 2.58
C TYR A 128 -69.05 -18.11 3.43
N LYS A 129 -68.95 -16.84 3.86
CA LYS A 129 -67.90 -16.39 4.78
C LYS A 129 -67.92 -17.14 6.11
N SER A 130 -69.10 -17.40 6.68
CA SER A 130 -69.22 -18.15 7.94
C SER A 130 -68.85 -19.63 7.80
N LYS A 131 -69.18 -20.26 6.67
CA LYS A 131 -68.79 -21.66 6.40
C LYS A 131 -67.28 -21.81 6.22
N VAL A 132 -66.65 -20.89 5.48
CA VAL A 132 -65.21 -20.91 5.24
C VAL A 132 -64.43 -20.71 6.55
N ASN A 133 -64.85 -19.75 7.39
CA ASN A 133 -64.29 -19.60 8.74
C ASN A 133 -64.36 -20.90 9.54
N LYS A 134 -65.52 -21.55 9.57
CA LYS A 134 -65.71 -22.78 10.34
C LYS A 134 -64.84 -23.95 9.83
N TYR A 135 -64.55 -23.99 8.53
CA TYR A 135 -63.70 -25.01 7.94
C TYR A 135 -62.22 -24.81 8.31
N PHE A 136 -61.72 -23.57 8.24
CA PHE A 136 -60.31 -23.27 8.56
C PHE A 136 -60.00 -23.27 10.07
N TYR A 137 -60.95 -22.89 10.93
CA TYR A 137 -60.77 -22.97 12.41
C TYR A 137 -60.77 -24.41 12.96
N ASN A 138 -61.16 -25.41 12.17
CA ASN A 138 -61.17 -26.81 12.58
C ASN A 138 -59.87 -27.58 12.22
N PHE A 139 -58.88 -26.92 11.63
CA PHE A 139 -57.61 -27.52 11.19
C PHE A 139 -56.40 -27.10 12.06
N GLU A 140 -56.64 -26.69 13.31
CA GLU A 140 -55.62 -26.61 14.38
C GLU A 140 -55.50 -27.94 15.14
#